data_AF-A0A353CBE6-F1
#
_entry.id   AF-A0A353CBE6-F1
#
_cell.length_a   1.000
_cell.length_b   1.000
_cell.length_c   1.000
_cell.angle_alpha   90.00
_cell.angle_beta   90.00
_cell.angle_gamma   90.00
#
_symmetry.space_group_name_H-M   'P 1'
#
loop_
_entity.id
_entity.type
_entity.pdbx_description
1 polymer ?
#
loop_
_entity_poly.entity_id
_entity_poly.type
_entity_poly.pdbx_seq_one_letter_code
_entity_poly.pdbx_strand_id
1 'polypeptide(L)'
;MMNKAKLFRLLSMNLAVLGFVLISGYVTGADAQTRDPFAKPGWARTKDSRAGAATGTKKTPPPVIDLGAPAIEQRIAYYKQMRENAAANGQPLPKVTSVLTLNEMSVTGIFRTPRGYAAMVEATPIRLSYTIYPGERFFDGQLVAVEENRLVFRKVTKMSNGKFVSSVENKSLRQFSDQAQIQGTAPVQGSASTAQPGTTVTTDGKPAVGPVVSPLDEMNRQVTTTEEAKGKPAKGAKKPVKVAKSNK
;
A
#
# COMPACT_ATOMS: atom_id res chain seq x y z
N MET A 1 41.21 28.00 -86.30
CA MET A 1 41.86 27.32 -85.15
C MET A 1 41.10 27.68 -83.88
N MET A 2 40.42 26.72 -83.24
CA MET A 2 39.63 27.00 -82.04
C MET A 2 40.56 27.02 -80.81
N ASN A 3 40.50 28.12 -80.05
CA ASN A 3 41.43 28.37 -78.95
C ASN A 3 41.17 27.38 -77.79
N LYS A 4 42.20 26.69 -77.29
CA LYS A 4 42.07 25.59 -76.31
C LYS A 4 41.28 26.00 -75.06
N ALA A 5 41.41 27.26 -74.65
CA ALA A 5 40.66 27.83 -73.53
C ALA A 5 39.14 27.93 -73.79
N LYS A 6 38.71 28.18 -75.03
CA LYS A 6 37.28 28.22 -75.39
C LYS A 6 36.68 26.81 -75.44
N LEU A 7 37.47 25.83 -75.89
CA LEU A 7 37.05 24.42 -75.90
C LEU A 7 36.90 23.86 -74.48
N PHE A 8 37.84 24.20 -73.57
CA PHE A 8 37.77 23.75 -72.18
C PHE A 8 36.58 24.37 -71.42
N ARG A 9 36.23 25.62 -71.73
CA ARG A 9 35.09 26.33 -71.12
C ARG A 9 33.74 25.81 -71.62
N LEU A 10 33.67 25.40 -72.89
CA LEU A 10 32.47 24.75 -73.44
C LEU A 10 32.31 23.32 -72.90
N LEU A 11 33.41 22.59 -72.71
CA LEU A 11 33.37 21.25 -72.13
C LEU A 11 32.94 21.27 -70.66
N SER A 12 33.43 22.23 -69.88
CA SER A 12 33.06 22.37 -68.46
C SER A 12 31.61 22.83 -68.26
N MET A 13 31.08 23.71 -69.13
CA MET A 13 29.65 24.08 -69.07
C MET A 13 28.73 22.89 -69.38
N ASN A 14 29.05 22.07 -70.39
CA ASN A 14 28.23 20.92 -70.72
C ASN A 14 28.26 19.85 -69.61
N LEU A 15 29.40 19.64 -68.96
CA LEU A 15 29.51 18.72 -67.82
C LEU A 15 28.72 19.22 -66.59
N ALA A 16 28.72 20.54 -66.33
CA ALA A 16 27.95 21.14 -65.24
C ALA A 16 26.44 21.03 -65.45
N VAL A 17 25.95 21.22 -66.68
CA VAL A 17 24.53 21.05 -67.01
C VAL A 17 24.10 19.58 -66.85
N LEU A 18 24.94 18.63 -67.28
CA LEU A 18 24.65 17.20 -67.16
C LEU A 18 24.62 16.74 -65.68
N GLY A 19 25.50 17.31 -64.84
CA GLY A 19 25.48 17.11 -63.39
C GLY A 19 24.22 17.69 -62.72
N PHE A 20 23.76 18.86 -63.15
CA PHE A 20 22.55 19.48 -62.58
C PHE A 20 21.27 18.69 -62.92
N VAL A 21 21.17 18.16 -64.15
CA VAL A 21 20.04 17.32 -64.57
C VAL A 21 20.03 16.00 -63.79
N LEU A 22 21.18 15.36 -63.57
CA LEU A 22 21.27 14.13 -62.78
C LEU A 22 20.95 14.32 -61.30
N ILE A 23 21.21 15.49 -60.70
CA ILE A 23 20.88 15.76 -59.28
C ILE A 23 19.40 16.16 -59.12
N SER A 24 18.82 16.89 -60.06
CA SER A 24 17.42 17.33 -59.99
C SER A 24 16.39 16.19 -60.11
N GLY A 25 16.77 15.05 -60.71
CA GLY A 25 15.90 13.86 -60.84
C GLY A 25 15.67 13.08 -59.54
N TYR A 26 16.46 13.31 -58.48
CA TYR A 26 16.37 12.54 -57.23
C TYR A 26 15.55 13.22 -56.11
N VAL A 27 15.03 14.44 -56.33
CA VAL A 27 14.43 15.23 -55.23
C VAL A 27 12.88 15.24 -55.27
N THR A 28 12.23 14.58 -56.24
CA THR A 28 10.76 14.59 -56.35
C THR A 28 10.10 13.25 -55.94
N GLY A 29 10.75 12.46 -55.07
CA GLY A 29 10.25 11.12 -54.70
C GLY A 29 10.49 10.65 -53.26
N ALA A 30 10.97 11.50 -52.35
CA ALA A 30 11.46 11.06 -51.03
C ALA A 30 10.71 11.62 -49.80
N ASP A 31 9.56 12.28 -49.97
CA ASP A 31 8.76 12.80 -48.83
C ASP A 31 7.37 12.15 -48.66
N ALA A 32 7.04 11.14 -49.48
CA ALA A 32 5.73 10.49 -49.46
C ALA A 32 5.68 9.12 -48.74
N GLN A 33 6.81 8.58 -48.28
CA GLN A 33 6.88 7.20 -47.75
C GLN A 33 7.16 7.08 -46.24
N THR A 34 7.33 8.19 -45.52
CA THR A 34 7.68 8.19 -44.08
C THR A 34 6.55 8.62 -43.15
N ARG A 35 5.33 8.81 -43.67
CA ARG A 35 4.14 9.11 -42.86
C ARG A 35 3.32 7.82 -42.67
N ASP A 36 3.36 7.29 -41.45
CA ASP A 36 2.53 6.16 -41.03
C ASP A 36 1.06 6.40 -41.42
N PRO A 37 0.43 5.54 -42.24
CA PRO A 37 -0.94 5.71 -42.72
C PRO A 37 -1.99 5.66 -41.61
N PHE A 38 -1.60 5.26 -40.39
CA PHE A 38 -2.46 5.25 -39.21
C PHE A 38 -2.17 6.40 -38.23
N ALA A 39 -1.19 7.26 -38.53
CA ALA A 39 -0.89 8.42 -37.70
C ALA A 39 -2.02 9.46 -37.82
N LYS A 40 -2.76 9.65 -36.73
CA LYS A 40 -3.82 10.67 -36.67
C LYS A 40 -3.26 12.05 -37.06
N PRO A 41 -3.90 12.76 -38.01
CA PRO A 41 -3.48 14.10 -38.41
C PRO A 41 -3.54 15.06 -37.20
N GLY A 42 -2.72 16.10 -37.22
CA GLY A 42 -2.47 16.95 -36.05
C GLY A 42 -3.71 17.59 -35.41
N TRP A 43 -4.80 17.74 -36.16
CA TRP A 43 -6.08 18.25 -35.66
C TRP A 43 -6.90 17.21 -34.87
N ALA A 44 -6.60 15.92 -35.03
CA ALA A 44 -7.23 14.79 -34.33
C ALA A 44 -6.37 14.28 -33.14
N ARG A 45 -5.25 14.95 -32.84
CA ARG A 45 -4.43 14.66 -31.65
C ARG A 45 -5.03 15.39 -30.45
N THR A 46 -5.64 14.65 -29.53
CA THR A 46 -6.00 15.17 -28.21
C THR A 46 -4.73 15.67 -27.52
N LYS A 47 -4.81 16.86 -26.93
CA LYS A 47 -3.70 17.56 -26.27
C LYS A 47 -3.36 16.88 -24.93
N ASP A 48 -2.88 15.65 -25.00
CA ASP A 48 -2.29 14.96 -23.87
C ASP A 48 -0.97 14.34 -24.32
N SER A 49 0.09 14.74 -23.63
CA SER A 49 1.48 14.26 -23.80
C SER A 49 2.30 14.96 -24.90
N ARG A 50 2.56 16.26 -24.70
CA ARG A 50 3.75 16.90 -25.28
C ARG A 50 4.98 16.45 -24.47
N ALA A 51 5.67 15.43 -24.96
CA ALA A 51 7.07 15.21 -24.63
C ALA A 51 7.87 16.39 -25.18
N GLY A 52 8.39 17.22 -24.27
CA GLY A 52 9.12 18.44 -24.59
C GLY A 52 9.41 19.21 -23.31
N ALA A 53 10.57 18.91 -22.71
CA ALA A 53 11.32 19.66 -21.71
C ALA A 53 10.60 20.86 -21.05
N ALA A 54 10.04 20.62 -19.87
CA ALA A 54 9.91 21.63 -18.83
C ALA A 54 10.49 21.04 -17.55
N THR A 55 11.62 21.59 -17.10
CA THR A 55 12.22 21.39 -15.79
C THR A 55 11.32 22.00 -14.71
N GLY A 56 10.12 21.42 -14.55
CA GLY A 56 9.33 21.54 -13.34
C GLY A 56 9.72 20.40 -12.43
N THR A 57 10.44 20.69 -11.35
CA THR A 57 10.61 19.80 -10.21
C THR A 57 9.23 19.51 -9.62
N LYS A 58 8.51 18.56 -10.23
CA LYS A 58 7.41 17.86 -9.56
C LYS A 58 8.06 17.20 -8.36
N LYS A 59 7.91 17.81 -7.19
CA LYS A 59 8.15 17.14 -5.90
C LYS A 59 7.30 15.88 -5.94
N THR A 60 7.95 14.75 -6.23
CA THR A 60 7.36 13.43 -6.05
C THR A 60 6.85 13.42 -4.61
N PRO A 61 5.55 13.17 -4.37
CA PRO A 61 5.07 13.03 -3.00
C PRO A 61 5.93 11.98 -2.31
N PRO A 62 6.32 12.20 -1.04
CA PRO A 62 7.16 11.25 -0.32
C PRO A 62 6.54 9.85 -0.42
N PRO A 63 7.37 8.80 -0.58
CA PRO A 63 6.86 7.44 -0.69
C PRO A 63 5.96 7.14 0.51
N VAL A 64 4.80 6.55 0.25
CA VAL A 64 3.91 6.08 1.32
C VAL A 64 4.60 4.87 1.94
N ILE A 65 4.95 4.99 3.22
CA ILE A 65 5.70 3.99 3.99
C ILE A 65 4.76 3.42 5.05
N ASP A 66 4.78 2.11 5.23
CA ASP A 66 4.08 1.42 6.30
C ASP A 66 4.72 1.86 7.63
N LEU A 67 3.93 2.44 8.54
CA LEU A 67 4.43 2.95 9.84
C LEU A 67 4.91 1.84 10.78
N GLY A 68 4.76 0.58 10.39
CA GLY A 68 5.08 -0.57 11.23
C GLY A 68 4.18 -0.69 12.46
N ALA A 69 4.32 -1.78 13.19
CA ALA A 69 3.68 -1.93 14.49
C ALA A 69 4.58 -1.33 15.59
N PRO A 70 4.01 -0.63 16.59
CA PRO A 70 4.76 -0.12 17.74
C PRO A 70 5.32 -1.25 18.59
N ALA A 71 6.28 -0.96 19.47
CA ALA A 71 6.91 -1.95 20.33
C ALA A 71 5.91 -2.67 21.24
N ILE A 72 6.20 -3.93 21.59
CA ILE A 72 5.28 -4.77 22.37
C ILE A 72 4.93 -4.17 23.74
N GLU A 73 5.89 -3.49 24.38
CA GLU A 73 5.69 -2.82 25.68
C GLU A 73 4.64 -1.70 25.59
N GLN A 74 4.68 -0.91 24.53
CA GLN A 74 3.71 0.16 24.29
C GLN A 74 2.30 -0.41 24.06
N ARG A 75 2.19 -1.55 23.37
CA ARG A 75 0.92 -2.24 23.17
C ARG A 75 0.38 -2.86 24.46
N ILE A 76 1.26 -3.36 25.34
CA ILE A 76 0.87 -3.84 26.68
C ILE A 76 0.32 -2.67 27.51
N ALA A 77 0.95 -1.50 27.47
CA ALA A 77 0.46 -0.31 28.15
C ALA A 77 -0.91 0.14 27.62
N TYR A 78 -1.09 0.18 26.29
CA TYR A 78 -2.38 0.43 25.64
C TYR A 78 -3.46 -0.55 26.11
N TYR A 79 -3.15 -1.84 26.15
CA TYR A 79 -4.09 -2.87 26.59
C TYR A 79 -4.51 -2.73 28.05
N LYS A 80 -3.59 -2.33 28.95
CA LYS A 80 -3.93 -2.05 30.35
C LYS A 80 -4.96 -0.92 30.45
N GLN A 81 -4.73 0.19 29.75
CA GLN A 81 -5.67 1.31 29.69
C GLN A 81 -7.02 0.88 29.08
N MET A 82 -6.99 0.08 28.02
CA MET A 82 -8.21 -0.42 27.37
C MET A 82 -9.02 -1.32 28.31
N ARG A 83 -8.36 -2.17 29.11
CA ARG A 83 -9.02 -3.00 30.14
C ARG A 83 -9.62 -2.17 31.26
N GLU A 84 -8.90 -1.19 31.78
CA GLU A 84 -9.39 -0.29 32.83
C GLU A 84 -10.62 0.48 32.35
N ASN A 85 -10.58 1.01 31.12
CA ASN A 85 -11.70 1.69 30.51
C ASN A 85 -12.89 0.75 30.26
N ALA A 86 -12.66 -0.48 29.81
CA ALA A 86 -13.72 -1.48 29.64
C ALA A 86 -14.37 -1.84 30.98
N ALA A 87 -13.56 -2.03 32.03
CA ALA A 87 -14.06 -2.30 33.38
C ALA A 87 -14.87 -1.13 33.94
N ALA A 88 -14.42 0.12 33.74
CA ALA A 88 -15.13 1.32 34.17
C ALA A 88 -16.49 1.50 33.46
N ASN A 89 -16.57 1.11 32.17
CA ASN A 89 -17.80 1.23 31.38
C ASN A 89 -18.68 -0.05 31.39
N GLY A 90 -18.35 -1.05 32.20
CA GLY A 90 -19.08 -2.33 32.25
C GLY A 90 -19.05 -3.12 30.93
N GLN A 91 -18.07 -2.87 30.06
CA GLN A 91 -17.89 -3.57 28.79
C GLN A 91 -17.13 -4.89 28.99
N PRO A 92 -17.29 -5.88 28.09
CA PRO A 92 -16.55 -7.13 28.18
C PRO A 92 -15.04 -6.86 28.12
N LEU A 93 -14.30 -7.51 29.02
CA LEU A 93 -12.86 -7.33 29.10
C LEU A 93 -12.20 -7.78 27.78
N PRO A 94 -11.40 -6.92 27.14
CA PRO A 94 -10.63 -7.29 25.96
C PRO A 94 -9.71 -8.49 26.25
N LYS A 95 -9.56 -9.38 25.27
CA LYS A 95 -8.66 -10.54 25.37
C LYS A 95 -7.20 -10.10 25.17
N VAL A 96 -6.27 -10.83 25.80
CA VAL A 96 -4.82 -10.57 25.72
C VAL A 96 -4.27 -10.63 24.29
N THR A 97 -4.95 -11.36 23.40
CA THR A 97 -4.62 -11.43 21.97
C THR A 97 -4.60 -10.07 21.28
N SER A 98 -5.34 -9.08 21.80
CA SER A 98 -5.38 -7.71 21.25
C SER A 98 -4.04 -6.97 21.33
N VAL A 99 -3.08 -7.44 22.13
CA VAL A 99 -1.71 -6.90 22.22
C VAL A 99 -0.83 -7.41 21.09
N LEU A 100 -1.12 -8.60 20.59
CA LEU A 100 -0.26 -9.33 19.65
C LEU A 100 -0.52 -8.87 18.23
N THR A 101 0.54 -8.77 17.44
CA THR A 101 0.40 -8.58 15.98
C THR A 101 0.28 -9.91 15.27
N LEU A 102 -0.26 -9.88 14.05
CA LEU A 102 -0.30 -11.06 13.19
C LEU A 102 1.10 -11.60 12.92
N ASN A 103 2.12 -10.76 12.75
CA ASN A 103 3.49 -11.23 12.50
C ASN A 103 4.11 -11.98 13.69
N GLU A 104 3.68 -11.67 14.90
CA GLU A 104 4.19 -12.27 16.14
C GLU A 104 3.52 -13.59 16.50
N MET A 105 2.52 -14.05 15.76
CA MET A 105 1.88 -15.34 16.02
C MET A 105 2.29 -16.42 15.00
N SER A 106 2.42 -17.64 15.50
CA SER A 106 2.56 -18.85 14.69
C SER A 106 1.43 -19.83 15.02
N VAL A 107 0.86 -20.46 13.99
CA VAL A 107 -0.26 -21.40 14.15
C VAL A 107 0.30 -22.77 14.48
N THR A 108 0.03 -23.28 15.68
CA THR A 108 0.57 -24.57 16.15
C THR A 108 -0.40 -25.72 15.94
N GLY A 109 -1.70 -25.46 15.97
CA GLY A 109 -2.72 -26.49 15.79
C GLY A 109 -4.05 -25.90 15.33
N ILE A 110 -4.84 -26.68 14.60
CA ILE A 110 -6.21 -26.36 14.22
C ILE A 110 -7.07 -27.56 14.62
N PHE A 111 -8.18 -27.30 15.30
CA PHE A 111 -9.04 -28.36 15.82
C PHE A 111 -10.51 -27.94 15.80
N ARG A 112 -11.40 -28.93 15.79
CA ARG A 112 -12.85 -28.72 15.82
C ARG A 112 -13.34 -28.70 17.26
N THR A 113 -14.17 -27.72 17.57
CA THR A 113 -14.91 -27.59 18.83
C THR A 113 -16.41 -27.66 18.54
N PRO A 114 -17.29 -27.88 19.54
CA PRO A 114 -18.74 -27.80 19.33
C PRO A 114 -19.23 -26.45 18.76
N ARG A 115 -18.42 -25.39 18.88
CA ARG A 115 -18.70 -24.04 18.37
C ARG A 115 -18.16 -23.81 16.95
N GLY A 116 -17.49 -24.79 16.35
CA GLY A 116 -16.80 -24.68 15.05
C GLY A 116 -15.29 -24.86 15.18
N TYR A 117 -14.54 -24.43 14.16
CA TYR A 117 -13.09 -24.52 14.16
C TYR A 117 -12.45 -23.51 15.12
N ALA A 118 -11.42 -23.96 15.82
CA ALA A 118 -10.55 -23.15 16.66
C ALA A 118 -9.08 -23.44 16.30
N ALA A 119 -8.21 -22.49 16.60
CA ALA A 119 -6.79 -22.65 16.38
C ALA A 119 -6.01 -22.43 17.67
N MET A 120 -4.94 -23.20 17.86
CA MET A 120 -3.88 -22.90 18.82
C MET A 120 -2.83 -22.04 18.12
N VAL A 121 -2.52 -20.90 18.72
CA VAL A 121 -1.47 -20.00 18.25
C VAL A 121 -0.46 -19.75 19.35
N GLU A 122 0.82 -19.76 18.99
CA GLU A 122 1.94 -19.42 19.86
C GLU A 122 2.42 -18.00 19.54
N ALA A 123 2.56 -17.17 20.58
CA ALA A 123 3.05 -15.81 20.48
C ALA A 123 4.59 -15.73 20.62
N THR A 124 5.25 -15.02 19.72
CA THR A 124 6.68 -14.69 19.77
C THR A 124 6.82 -13.22 20.19
N PRO A 125 7.70 -12.85 21.15
CA PRO A 125 8.71 -13.66 21.85
C PRO A 125 8.23 -14.35 23.15
N ILE A 126 6.98 -14.15 23.56
CA ILE A 126 6.51 -14.51 24.93
C ILE A 126 6.29 -16.04 25.10
N ARG A 127 6.25 -16.82 24.00
CA ARG A 127 5.99 -18.27 23.94
C ARG A 127 4.70 -18.72 24.64
N LEU A 128 3.72 -17.82 24.69
CA LEU A 128 2.41 -18.14 25.24
C LEU A 128 1.54 -18.74 24.15
N SER A 129 0.88 -19.85 24.47
CA SER A 129 -0.07 -20.51 23.60
C SER A 129 -1.50 -20.11 23.96
N TYR A 130 -2.25 -19.65 22.97
CA TYR A 130 -3.65 -19.27 23.12
C TYR A 130 -4.52 -20.08 22.17
N THR A 131 -5.70 -20.47 22.64
CA THR A 131 -6.78 -20.94 21.76
C THR A 131 -7.57 -19.73 21.27
N ILE A 132 -7.77 -19.63 19.96
CA ILE A 132 -8.46 -18.52 19.31
C ILE A 132 -9.64 -19.00 18.47
N TYR A 133 -10.72 -18.22 18.49
CA TYR A 133 -11.95 -18.43 17.72
C TYR A 133 -12.15 -17.36 16.65
N PRO A 134 -12.95 -17.63 15.60
CA PRO A 134 -13.38 -16.62 14.64
C PRO A 134 -13.96 -15.38 15.34
N GLY A 135 -13.61 -14.20 14.84
CA GLY A 135 -14.00 -12.91 15.39
C GLY A 135 -13.01 -12.31 16.40
N GLU A 136 -12.02 -13.08 16.86
CA GLU A 136 -11.00 -12.57 17.78
C GLU A 136 -10.15 -11.44 17.19
N ARG A 137 -9.85 -10.46 18.05
CA ARG A 137 -9.12 -9.24 17.67
C ARG A 137 -7.66 -9.33 18.09
N PHE A 138 -6.82 -8.80 17.21
CA PHE A 138 -5.39 -8.61 17.32
C PHE A 138 -5.06 -7.13 17.15
N PHE A 139 -3.82 -6.75 17.44
CA PHE A 139 -3.43 -5.35 17.40
C PHE A 139 -3.58 -4.74 16.01
N ASP A 140 -3.18 -5.47 14.98
CA ASP A 140 -3.16 -5.05 13.58
C ASP A 140 -4.15 -5.86 12.72
N GLY A 141 -5.11 -6.56 13.32
CA GLY A 141 -6.06 -7.34 12.54
C GLY A 141 -7.12 -8.10 13.33
N GLN A 142 -7.95 -8.82 12.60
CA GLN A 142 -9.03 -9.64 13.15
C GLN A 142 -9.05 -11.01 12.48
N LEU A 143 -9.25 -12.07 13.25
CA LEU A 143 -9.48 -13.40 12.71
C LEU A 143 -10.88 -13.47 12.10
N VAL A 144 -10.97 -13.66 10.79
CA VAL A 144 -12.23 -13.74 10.06
C VAL A 144 -12.76 -15.16 10.07
N ALA A 145 -11.91 -16.11 9.73
CA ALA A 145 -12.28 -17.52 9.62
C ALA A 145 -11.12 -18.44 10.00
N VAL A 146 -11.46 -19.61 10.53
CA VAL A 146 -10.54 -20.72 10.74
C VAL A 146 -10.96 -21.83 9.78
N GLU A 147 -10.09 -22.19 8.86
CA GLU A 147 -10.24 -23.33 7.96
C GLU A 147 -9.39 -24.49 8.47
N GLU A 148 -9.57 -25.68 7.90
CA GLU A 148 -8.88 -26.91 8.35
C GLU A 148 -7.35 -26.82 8.31
N ASN A 149 -6.80 -26.09 7.33
CA ASN A 149 -5.35 -26.01 7.10
C ASN A 149 -4.76 -24.60 7.30
N ARG A 150 -5.60 -23.58 7.48
CA ARG A 150 -5.16 -22.17 7.53
C ARG A 150 -6.15 -21.28 8.28
N LEU A 151 -5.63 -20.16 8.75
CA LEU A 151 -6.40 -19.09 9.35
C LEU A 151 -6.44 -17.91 8.38
N VAL A 152 -7.61 -17.28 8.28
CA VAL A 152 -7.85 -16.12 7.43
C VAL A 152 -8.02 -14.89 8.31
N PHE A 153 -7.10 -13.96 8.21
CA PHE A 153 -7.10 -12.71 8.95
C PHE A 153 -7.41 -11.53 8.05
N ARG A 154 -8.11 -10.53 8.61
CA ARG A 154 -8.19 -9.19 8.05
C ARG A 154 -7.16 -8.32 8.75
N LYS A 155 -6.05 -8.04 8.09
CA LYS A 155 -4.98 -7.16 8.56
C LYS A 155 -5.28 -5.72 8.22
N VAL A 156 -4.91 -4.81 9.10
CA VAL A 156 -5.05 -3.37 8.96
C VAL A 156 -3.70 -2.72 9.21
N THR A 157 -3.13 -2.14 8.15
CA THR A 157 -1.87 -1.40 8.22
C THR A 157 -2.16 0.10 8.15
N LYS A 158 -1.57 0.87 9.09
CA LYS A 158 -1.60 2.33 9.06
C LYS A 158 -0.44 2.84 8.19
N MET A 159 -0.80 3.58 7.14
CA MET A 159 0.14 4.16 6.19
C MET A 159 0.62 5.53 6.68
N SER A 160 1.83 5.96 6.28
CA SER A 160 2.41 7.27 6.65
C SER A 160 1.53 8.49 6.29
N ASN A 161 0.63 8.33 5.32
CA ASN A 161 -0.36 9.33 4.92
C ASN A 161 -1.62 9.35 5.81
N GLY A 162 -1.66 8.59 6.91
CA GLY A 162 -2.80 8.47 7.81
C GLY A 162 -3.96 7.64 7.28
N LYS A 163 -3.84 7.06 6.07
CA LYS A 163 -4.84 6.12 5.55
C LYS A 163 -4.61 4.73 6.14
N PHE A 164 -5.69 3.97 6.24
CA PHE A 164 -5.62 2.56 6.60
C PHE A 164 -5.82 1.70 5.37
N VAL A 165 -5.00 0.67 5.24
CA VAL A 165 -5.14 -0.35 4.20
C VAL A 165 -5.52 -1.65 4.86
N SER A 166 -6.67 -2.19 4.48
CA SER A 166 -7.10 -3.52 4.89
C SER A 166 -6.67 -4.56 3.86
N SER A 167 -5.91 -5.56 4.29
CA SER A 167 -5.51 -6.71 3.48
C SER A 167 -5.97 -8.02 4.12
N VAL A 168 -6.13 -9.06 3.32
CA VAL A 168 -6.41 -10.41 3.80
C VAL A 168 -5.08 -11.15 3.94
N GLU A 169 -4.75 -11.62 5.14
CA GLU A 169 -3.54 -12.39 5.43
C GLU A 169 -3.92 -13.83 5.79
N ASN A 170 -3.34 -14.79 5.09
CA ASN A 170 -3.56 -16.20 5.34
C ASN A 170 -2.36 -16.80 6.06
N LYS A 171 -2.58 -17.42 7.22
CA LYS A 171 -1.53 -18.15 7.96
C LYS A 171 -1.83 -19.65 7.95
N SER A 172 -0.92 -20.43 7.38
CA SER A 172 -0.99 -21.88 7.40
C SER A 172 -0.57 -22.45 8.74
N LEU A 173 -1.00 -23.68 9.02
CA LEU A 173 -0.48 -24.49 10.12
C LEU A 173 1.06 -24.59 10.01
N ARG A 174 1.77 -24.38 11.11
CA ARG A 174 3.23 -24.54 11.18
C ARG A 174 3.59 -25.99 10.90
N GLN A 175 4.40 -26.22 9.87
CA GLN A 175 5.00 -27.52 9.60
C GLN A 175 6.26 -27.64 10.45
N PHE A 176 6.33 -28.66 11.30
CA PHE A 176 7.57 -29.01 11.99
C PHE A 176 8.46 -29.74 10.99
N SER A 177 9.73 -29.35 10.91
CA SER A 177 10.72 -30.15 10.17
C SER A 177 11.02 -31.44 10.93
N ASP A 178 11.39 -32.50 10.21
CA ASP A 178 11.64 -33.84 10.78
C ASP A 178 12.63 -33.80 11.97
N GLN A 179 13.63 -32.91 11.92
CA GLN A 179 14.57 -32.69 13.02
C GLN A 179 13.91 -32.17 14.30
N ALA A 180 12.94 -31.26 14.19
CA ALA A 180 12.18 -30.73 15.32
C ALA A 180 11.16 -31.76 15.85
N GLN A 181 10.69 -32.66 15.00
CA GLN A 181 9.80 -33.76 15.39
C GLN A 181 10.56 -34.86 16.16
N ILE A 182 11.81 -35.13 15.80
CA ILE A 182 12.65 -36.14 16.46
C ILE A 182 13.20 -35.63 17.80
N GLN A 183 13.55 -34.34 17.92
CA GLN A 183 14.11 -33.77 19.17
C GLN A 183 13.08 -33.52 20.28
N GLY A 184 11.78 -33.59 19.97
CA GLY A 184 10.72 -33.32 20.94
C GLY A 184 10.60 -31.84 21.33
N THR A 185 9.40 -31.39 21.65
CA THR A 185 9.10 -29.99 22.02
C THR A 185 9.39 -29.67 23.49
N ALA A 186 10.23 -30.46 24.16
CA ALA A 186 10.63 -30.20 25.53
C ALA A 186 11.52 -28.93 25.57
N PRO A 187 11.31 -28.01 26.53
CA PRO A 187 12.13 -26.81 26.62
C PRO A 187 13.55 -27.21 27.02
N VAL A 188 14.48 -27.19 26.06
CA VAL A 188 15.91 -27.31 26.34
C VAL A 188 16.36 -26.01 27.00
N GLN A 189 16.58 -26.06 28.32
CA GLN A 189 17.31 -25.03 29.04
C GLN A 189 18.78 -25.05 28.59
N GLY A 190 19.25 -23.90 28.12
CA GLY A 190 20.68 -23.53 28.15
C GLY A 190 21.54 -24.15 27.06
N SER A 191 21.93 -23.32 26.09
CA SER A 191 23.33 -23.14 25.71
C SER A 191 23.47 -21.82 24.96
N ALA A 192 24.17 -20.88 25.62
CA ALA A 192 24.66 -19.68 24.99
C ALA A 192 25.65 -20.04 23.89
N SER A 193 25.53 -19.41 22.73
CA SER A 193 26.57 -19.40 21.69
C SER A 193 26.54 -18.05 20.98
N THR A 194 27.41 -17.19 21.50
CA THR A 194 28.29 -16.25 20.81
C THR A 194 27.78 -15.56 19.54
N ALA A 195 27.56 -14.25 19.69
CA ALA A 195 27.38 -13.27 18.64
C ALA A 195 28.67 -13.02 17.84
N GLN A 196 28.53 -12.83 16.52
CA GLN A 196 29.37 -11.95 15.71
C GLN A 196 28.50 -11.25 14.64
N PRO A 197 28.92 -10.06 14.17
CA PRO A 197 28.03 -8.91 14.04
C PRO A 197 27.64 -8.67 12.58
N GLY A 198 26.32 -8.54 12.34
CA GLY A 198 25.75 -8.09 11.08
C GLY A 198 25.24 -6.66 11.20
N THR A 199 26.05 -5.73 10.70
CA THR A 199 25.72 -4.42 10.11
C THR A 199 24.45 -3.72 10.59
N THR A 200 24.65 -2.76 11.48
CA THR A 200 23.72 -1.65 11.75
C THR A 200 23.48 -0.85 10.48
N VAL A 201 22.26 -0.92 9.92
CA VAL A 201 21.71 0.17 9.14
C VAL A 201 20.86 0.98 10.10
N THR A 202 21.44 2.09 10.54
CA THR A 202 20.75 3.18 11.21
C THR A 202 19.73 3.78 10.25
N THR A 203 18.45 3.67 10.57
CA THR A 203 17.47 4.69 10.19
C THR A 203 16.93 5.28 11.47
N ASP A 204 17.47 6.45 11.80
CA ASP A 204 16.91 7.41 12.75
C ASP A 204 15.42 7.60 12.48
N GLY A 205 14.61 7.05 13.38
CA GLY A 205 13.18 7.23 13.42
C GLY A 205 12.77 7.49 14.86
N LYS A 206 12.97 8.73 15.30
CA LYS A 206 12.42 9.33 16.52
C LYS A 206 11.07 8.68 16.86
N PRO A 207 10.91 8.04 18.03
CA PRO A 207 9.64 7.41 18.38
C PRO A 207 8.58 8.51 18.38
N ALA A 208 7.57 8.37 17.54
CA ALA A 208 6.39 9.22 17.60
C ALA A 208 5.76 8.98 18.97
N VAL A 209 6.05 9.88 19.92
CA VAL A 209 5.43 9.99 21.24
C VAL A 209 4.00 10.48 21.02
N GLY A 210 3.17 9.62 20.44
CA GLY A 210 1.73 9.77 20.35
C GLY A 210 1.06 8.63 21.11
N PRO A 211 -0.19 8.82 21.58
CA PRO A 211 -0.95 7.74 22.20
C PRO A 211 -1.05 6.58 21.19
N VAL A 212 -0.52 5.42 21.58
CA VAL A 212 -0.60 4.21 20.74
C VAL A 212 -2.04 3.74 20.73
N VAL A 213 -2.64 3.68 19.53
CA VAL A 213 -3.97 3.10 19.33
C VAL A 213 -3.84 2.01 18.26
N SER A 214 -4.57 0.91 18.45
CA SER A 214 -4.61 -0.17 17.44
C SER A 214 -5.12 0.40 16.11
N PRO A 215 -4.43 0.15 14.98
CA PRO A 215 -4.90 0.55 13.66
C PRO A 215 -6.32 0.05 13.34
N LEU A 216 -6.67 -1.14 13.84
CA LEU A 216 -8.01 -1.71 13.69
C LEU A 216 -9.06 -0.90 14.46
N ASP A 217 -8.75 -0.54 15.71
CA ASP A 217 -9.65 0.27 16.55
C ASP A 217 -9.80 1.68 15.99
N GLU A 218 -8.72 2.30 15.51
CA GLU A 218 -8.77 3.62 14.87
C GLU A 218 -9.65 3.58 13.61
N MET A 219 -9.48 2.58 12.75
CA MET A 219 -10.31 2.41 11.56
C MET A 219 -11.78 2.25 11.93
N ASN A 220 -12.10 1.39 12.90
CA ASN A 220 -13.49 1.16 13.32
C ASN A 220 -14.12 2.44 13.89
N ARG A 221 -13.38 3.22 14.68
CA ARG A 221 -13.85 4.51 15.21
C ARG A 221 -14.14 5.52 14.10
N GLN A 222 -13.31 5.61 13.07
CA GLN A 222 -13.53 6.56 11.96
C GLN A 222 -14.76 6.23 11.12
N VAL A 223 -15.05 4.94 10.91
CA VAL A 223 -16.29 4.51 10.22
C VAL A 223 -17.50 4.94 11.04
N THR A 224 -17.50 4.72 12.36
CA THR A 224 -18.62 5.14 13.22
C THR A 224 -18.87 6.65 13.22
N THR A 225 -17.81 7.49 13.20
CA THR A 225 -17.99 8.96 13.14
C THR A 225 -18.55 9.43 11.78
N THR A 226 -18.22 8.72 10.69
CA THR A 226 -18.70 9.06 9.34
C THR A 226 -20.16 8.62 9.13
N GLU A 227 -20.58 7.52 9.75
CA GLU A 227 -21.97 7.05 9.72
C GLU A 227 -22.88 7.88 10.62
N GLU A 228 -22.41 8.33 11.79
CA GLU A 228 -23.16 9.26 12.66
C GLU A 228 -23.42 10.62 12.00
N ALA A 229 -22.56 11.06 11.07
CA ALA A 229 -22.77 12.28 10.29
C ALA A 229 -23.85 12.14 9.19
N LYS A 230 -24.26 10.91 8.82
CA LYS A 230 -25.32 10.67 7.83
C LYS A 230 -26.68 10.28 8.45
N GLY A 231 -26.74 10.11 9.77
CA GLY A 231 -27.89 9.51 10.48
C GLY A 231 -28.80 10.45 11.29
N LYS A 232 -28.79 11.77 11.09
CA LYS A 232 -29.78 12.68 11.73
C LYS A 232 -30.50 13.56 10.70
N PRO A 233 -31.80 13.33 10.42
CA PRO A 233 -32.63 14.38 9.85
C PRO A 233 -32.92 15.40 10.96
N ALA A 234 -32.39 16.62 10.80
CA ALA A 234 -32.71 17.75 11.65
C ALA A 234 -34.23 18.04 11.55
N LYS A 235 -34.98 17.57 12.53
CA LYS A 235 -36.38 17.88 12.73
C LYS A 235 -36.47 19.30 13.30
N GLY A 236 -37.06 20.21 12.51
CA GLY A 236 -37.69 21.43 13.03
C GLY A 236 -36.93 22.75 12.89
N ALA A 237 -36.74 23.24 11.66
CA ALA A 237 -36.56 24.68 11.42
C ALA A 237 -37.86 25.24 10.80
N LYS A 238 -38.72 25.82 11.65
CA LYS A 238 -39.90 26.57 11.22
C LYS A 238 -39.42 27.81 10.43
N LYS A 239 -39.77 27.89 9.14
CA LYS A 239 -39.60 29.11 8.34
C LYS A 239 -40.61 30.16 8.82
N PRO A 240 -40.23 31.41 9.12
CA PRO A 240 -41.20 32.47 9.34
C PRO A 240 -41.79 32.90 7.99
N VAL A 241 -43.12 32.80 7.86
CA VAL A 241 -43.90 33.32 6.73
C VAL A 241 -43.92 34.86 6.84
N LYS A 242 -43.38 35.56 5.83
CA LYS A 242 -43.52 37.01 5.68
C LYS A 242 -44.97 37.33 5.30
N VAL A 243 -45.70 37.97 6.19
CA VAL A 243 -47.03 38.55 5.89
C VAL A 243 -46.83 39.93 5.30
N ALA A 244 -47.39 40.17 4.11
CA ALA A 244 -47.37 41.46 3.43
C ALA A 244 -48.30 42.45 4.15
N LYS A 245 -47.79 43.64 4.47
CA LYS A 245 -48.57 44.79 4.94
C LYS A 245 -49.35 45.38 3.75
N SER A 246 -50.68 45.34 3.81
CA SER A 246 -51.54 46.18 2.98
C SER A 246 -51.67 47.53 3.69
N ASN A 247 -51.21 48.61 3.04
CA ASN A 247 -51.54 49.97 3.42
C ASN A 247 -52.86 50.37 2.75
N LYS A 248 -53.69 51.05 3.53
CA LYS A 248 -54.89 51.77 3.12
C LYS A 248 -54.51 53.16 2.62
#